data_AF-A0A0F9P2F8-F1
#
_entry.id   AF-A0A0F9P2F8-F1
#
_cell.length_a   1.000
_cell.length_b   1.000
_cell.length_c   1.000
_cell.angle_alpha   90.00
_cell.angle_beta   90.00
_cell.angle_gamma   90.00
#
_symmetry.space_group_name_H-M   'P 1'
#
loop_
_entity.id
_entity.type
_entity.pdbx_description
1 polymer ?
#
loop_
_entity_poly.entity_id
_entity_poly.type
_entity_poly.pdbx_seq_one_letter_code
_entity_poly.pdbx_strand_id
1 'polypeptide(L)'
;MSFRDKFKTNEEYNKYFRNYREKNREKIRIYNREYNKQWREKNGYHNEHKWTDKNPEKIKAQRLAQYALRNGYIERKSCKECGNKKSEMHHSDYTKPLNVIFLCRIHHTEEHRKLSPHKSNILR
;
A
#
# COMPACT_ATOMS: atom_id res chain seq x y z
N MET A 1 -13.67 -29.48 -20.09
CA MET A 1 -12.80 -29.62 -18.91
C MET A 1 -12.09 -28.30 -18.64
N SER A 2 -12.25 -27.78 -17.43
CA SER A 2 -11.50 -26.64 -16.91
C SER A 2 -10.03 -27.03 -16.69
N PHE A 3 -9.12 -26.05 -16.75
CA PHE A 3 -7.73 -26.26 -16.34
C PHE A 3 -7.64 -26.72 -14.87
N ARG A 4 -8.62 -26.35 -14.04
CA ARG A 4 -8.73 -26.79 -12.65
C ARG A 4 -8.91 -28.31 -12.52
N ASP A 5 -9.55 -28.95 -13.50
CA ASP A 5 -9.85 -30.39 -13.51
C ASP A 5 -8.59 -31.24 -13.62
N LYS A 6 -7.44 -30.63 -13.93
CA LYS A 6 -6.13 -31.30 -13.98
C LYS A 6 -5.52 -31.59 -12.60
N PHE A 7 -6.10 -31.08 -11.51
CA PHE A 7 -5.54 -31.18 -10.16
C PHE A 7 -6.53 -31.86 -9.21
N LYS A 8 -6.04 -32.79 -8.38
CA LYS A 8 -6.88 -33.60 -7.49
C LYS A 8 -7.37 -32.79 -6.29
N THR A 9 -6.56 -31.84 -5.81
CA THR A 9 -6.90 -31.00 -4.66
C THR A 9 -6.70 -29.51 -4.92
N ASN A 10 -7.33 -28.65 -4.10
CA ASN A 10 -7.11 -27.20 -4.15
C ASN A 10 -5.69 -26.84 -3.72
N GLU A 11 -5.08 -27.64 -2.85
CA GLU A 11 -3.71 -27.44 -2.41
C GLU A 11 -2.72 -27.65 -3.55
N GLU A 12 -2.88 -28.73 -4.32
CA GLU A 12 -2.06 -29.01 -5.51
C GLU A 12 -2.18 -27.89 -6.56
N TYR A 13 -3.41 -27.45 -6.82
CA TYR A 13 -3.68 -26.32 -7.70
C TYR A 13 -2.96 -25.05 -7.23
N ASN A 14 -3.13 -24.67 -5.95
CA ASN A 14 -2.51 -23.48 -5.38
C ASN A 14 -0.97 -23.56 -5.37
N LYS A 15 -0.41 -24.73 -5.08
CA LYS A 15 1.03 -25.00 -5.10
C LYS A 15 1.59 -24.84 -6.52
N TYR A 16 0.90 -25.36 -7.53
CA TYR A 16 1.27 -25.16 -8.93
C TYR A 16 1.35 -23.67 -9.28
N PHE A 17 0.31 -22.89 -8.96
CA PHE A 17 0.30 -21.45 -9.26
C PHE A 17 1.34 -20.66 -8.47
N ARG A 18 1.62 -21.06 -7.22
CA ARG A 18 2.70 -20.45 -6.43
C ARG A 18 4.06 -20.65 -7.12
N ASN A 19 4.38 -21.89 -7.48
CA ASN A 19 5.62 -22.23 -8.17
C ASN A 19 5.70 -21.55 -9.55
N TYR A 20 4.59 -21.49 -10.28
CA TYR A 20 4.51 -20.81 -11.56
C TYR A 20 4.83 -19.31 -11.42
N ARG A 21 4.20 -18.63 -10.44
CA ARG A 21 4.44 -17.21 -10.16
C ARG A 21 5.88 -16.94 -9.73
N GLU A 22 6.47 -17.85 -8.97
CA GLU A 22 7.86 -17.73 -8.54
C GLU A 22 8.83 -17.87 -9.71
N LYS A 23 8.71 -18.95 -10.50
CA LYS A 23 9.56 -19.19 -11.67
C LYS A 23 9.42 -18.11 -12.75
N ASN A 24 8.24 -17.50 -12.88
CA ASN A 24 7.95 -16.49 -13.89
C ASN A 24 7.89 -15.07 -13.31
N ARG A 25 8.43 -14.83 -12.10
CA ARG A 25 8.24 -13.58 -11.36
C ARG A 25 8.58 -12.34 -12.21
N GLU A 26 9.74 -12.34 -12.85
CA GLU A 26 10.19 -11.19 -13.64
C GLU A 26 9.37 -11.01 -14.92
N LYS A 27 9.06 -12.10 -15.62
CA LYS A 27 8.19 -12.07 -16.80
C LYS A 27 6.80 -11.51 -16.46
N ILE A 28 6.20 -11.97 -15.38
CA ILE A 28 4.90 -11.50 -14.88
C ILE A 28 4.99 -10.03 -14.48
N ARG A 29 6.09 -9.62 -13.81
CA ARG A 29 6.30 -8.23 -13.40
C ARG A 29 6.38 -7.29 -14.61
N ILE A 30 7.17 -7.63 -15.63
CA ILE A 30 7.30 -6.84 -16.85
C ILE A 30 5.96 -6.77 -17.58
N TYR A 31 5.31 -7.91 -17.79
CA TYR A 31 3.99 -7.97 -18.41
C TYR A 31 2.97 -7.08 -17.68
N ASN A 32 2.87 -7.22 -16.36
CA ASN A 32 1.94 -6.42 -15.55
C ASN A 32 2.29 -4.92 -15.58
N ARG A 33 3.58 -4.57 -15.67
CA ARG A 33 4.01 -3.17 -15.78
C ARG A 33 3.48 -2.53 -17.07
N GLU A 34 3.69 -3.19 -18.21
CA GLU A 34 3.24 -2.70 -19.51
C GLU A 34 1.73 -2.72 -19.62
N TYR A 35 1.08 -3.80 -19.21
CA TYR A 35 -0.38 -3.89 -19.16
C TYR A 35 -1.00 -2.76 -18.32
N ASN A 36 -0.48 -2.53 -17.11
CA ASN A 36 -0.99 -1.46 -16.24
C ASN A 36 -0.67 -0.06 -16.79
N LYS A 37 0.41 0.10 -17.55
CA LYS A 37 0.71 1.37 -18.24
C LYS A 37 -0.36 1.66 -19.29
N GLN A 38 -0.58 0.73 -20.22
CA GLN A 38 -1.59 0.86 -21.27
C GLN A 38 -3.00 1.02 -20.70
N TRP A 39 -3.34 0.26 -19.65
CA TRP A 39 -4.63 0.38 -19.00
C TRP A 39 -4.85 1.76 -18.36
N ARG A 40 -3.82 2.34 -17.74
CA ARG A 40 -3.88 3.70 -17.17
C ARG A 40 -3.93 4.78 -18.24
N GLU A 41 -3.23 4.63 -19.36
CA GLU A 41 -3.32 5.54 -20.49
C GLU A 41 -4.74 5.58 -21.07
N LYS A 42 -5.37 4.40 -21.19
CA LYS A 42 -6.73 4.29 -21.75
C LYS A 42 -7.84 4.71 -20.79
N ASN A 43 -7.74 4.32 -19.51
CA ASN A 43 -8.84 4.44 -18.55
C ASN A 43 -8.58 5.52 -17.46
N GLY A 44 -7.40 6.10 -17.41
CA GLY A 44 -7.00 7.04 -16.36
C GLY A 44 -6.75 6.37 -15.00
N TYR A 45 -6.44 7.20 -14.00
CA TYR A 45 -6.25 6.75 -12.61
C TYR A 45 -7.59 6.62 -11.89
N HIS A 46 -8.19 5.43 -11.94
CA HIS A 46 -9.52 5.17 -11.38
C HIS A 46 -9.66 5.27 -9.85
N ASN A 47 -8.55 5.27 -9.10
CA ASN A 47 -8.57 5.03 -7.64
C ASN A 47 -8.19 6.24 -6.79
N GLU A 48 -7.56 7.27 -7.36
CA GLU A 48 -7.04 8.39 -6.55
C GLU A 48 -8.16 9.36 -6.15
N HIS A 49 -8.96 9.83 -7.11
CA HIS A 49 -10.12 10.69 -6.85
C HIS A 49 -11.13 10.04 -5.91
N LYS A 50 -11.41 8.74 -6.09
CA LYS A 50 -12.34 8.01 -5.22
C LYS A 50 -11.86 7.91 -3.77
N TRP A 51 -10.56 7.97 -3.49
CA TRP A 51 -10.06 7.93 -2.12
C TRP A 51 -10.05 9.32 -1.50
N THR A 52 -9.58 10.33 -2.23
CA THR A 52 -9.58 11.72 -1.77
C THR A 52 -10.98 12.20 -1.43
N ASP A 53 -11.96 11.90 -2.28
CA ASP A 53 -13.35 12.32 -2.10
C ASP A 53 -14.01 11.61 -0.92
N LYS A 54 -13.58 10.37 -0.64
CA LYS A 54 -14.11 9.54 0.46
C LYS A 54 -13.41 9.78 1.80
N ASN A 55 -12.28 10.47 1.83
CA ASN A 55 -11.50 10.69 3.05
C ASN A 55 -11.06 12.17 3.19
N PRO A 56 -11.97 13.15 3.04
CA PRO A 56 -11.62 14.57 3.08
C PRO A 56 -10.98 14.98 4.41
N GLU A 57 -11.38 14.36 5.52
CA GLU A 57 -10.82 14.58 6.85
C GLU A 57 -9.35 14.15 6.95
N LYS A 58 -8.98 13.02 6.33
CA LYS A 58 -7.59 12.55 6.30
C LYS A 58 -6.72 13.45 5.45
N ILE A 59 -7.25 13.88 4.30
CA ILE A 59 -6.57 14.84 3.42
C ILE A 59 -6.33 16.16 4.16
N LYS A 60 -7.33 16.68 4.86
CA LYS A 60 -7.20 17.90 5.67
C LYS A 60 -6.13 17.74 6.74
N ALA A 61 -6.12 16.62 7.47
CA ALA A 61 -5.14 16.36 8.50
C ALA A 61 -3.71 16.27 7.97
N GLN A 62 -3.51 15.59 6.83
CA GLN A 62 -2.22 15.52 6.16
C GLN A 62 -1.73 16.89 5.70
N ARG A 63 -2.60 17.70 5.10
CA ARG A 63 -2.26 19.06 4.64
C ARG A 63 -1.84 19.95 5.81
N LEU A 64 -2.56 19.89 6.93
CA LEU A 64 -2.22 20.62 8.14
C LEU A 64 -0.87 20.18 8.73
N ALA A 65 -0.61 18.88 8.82
CA ALA A 65 0.67 18.35 9.29
C ALA A 65 1.84 18.79 8.40
N GLN A 66 1.66 18.75 7.06
CA GLN A 66 2.67 19.21 6.11
C GLN A 66 2.92 20.71 6.19
N TYR A 67 1.86 21.51 6.36
CA TYR A 67 1.98 22.93 6.62
C TYR A 67 2.77 23.17 7.91
N ALA A 68 2.42 22.48 8.99
CA ALA A 68 3.09 22.61 10.28
C ALA A 68 4.57 22.24 10.20
N LEU A 69 4.89 21.15 9.51
CA LEU A 69 6.26 20.71 9.27
C LEU A 69 7.07 21.75 8.48
N ARG A 70 6.49 22.30 7.40
CA ARG A 70 7.18 23.28 6.54
C ARG A 70 7.46 24.59 7.26
N ASN A 71 6.54 25.03 8.12
CA ASN A 71 6.68 26.28 8.88
C ASN A 71 7.38 26.09 10.23
N GLY A 72 7.89 24.89 10.54
CA GLY A 72 8.64 24.62 11.78
C GLY A 72 7.79 24.41 13.03
N TYR A 73 6.45 24.37 12.94
CA TYR A 73 5.58 24.03 14.06
C TYR A 73 5.66 22.55 14.46
N ILE A 74 6.09 21.68 13.54
CA ILE A 74 6.47 20.30 13.81
C ILE A 74 7.91 20.14 13.35
N GLU A 75 8.77 19.65 14.23
CA GLU A 75 10.13 19.27 13.86
C GLU A 75 10.15 17.85 13.28
N ARG A 76 10.88 17.66 12.17
CA ARG A 76 11.09 16.33 11.61
C ARG A 76 11.94 15.49 12.57
N LYS A 77 11.39 14.38 13.07
CA LYS A 77 12.13 13.43 13.91
C LYS A 77 12.55 12.20 13.12
N SER A 78 13.57 11.49 13.61
CA SER A 78 13.95 10.18 13.10
C SER A 78 12.83 9.15 13.29
N CYS A 79 12.93 8.00 12.62
CA CYS A 79 12.04 6.87 12.86
C CYS A 79 11.99 6.51 14.35
N LYS A 80 10.78 6.45 14.93
CA LYS A 80 10.59 6.07 16.34
C LYS A 80 11.11 4.66 16.66
N GLU A 81 11.01 3.74 15.70
CA GLU A 81 11.38 2.33 15.91
C GLU A 81 12.88 2.06 15.73
N CYS A 82 13.54 2.72 14.77
CA CYS A 82 14.92 2.38 14.39
C CYS A 82 15.87 3.57 14.25
N GLY A 83 15.41 4.79 14.52
CA GLY A 83 16.26 5.98 14.44
C GLY A 83 16.68 6.42 13.03
N ASN A 84 16.19 5.78 11.96
CA ASN A 84 16.50 6.22 10.59
C ASN A 84 16.02 7.65 10.34
N LYS A 85 16.92 8.53 9.90
CA LYS A 85 16.66 9.95 9.62
C LYS A 85 15.70 10.17 8.43
N LYS A 86 15.62 9.21 7.50
CA LYS A 86 14.66 9.21 6.39
C LYS A 86 13.31 8.69 6.88
N SER A 87 12.56 9.57 7.55
CA SER A 87 11.25 9.31 8.12
C SER A 87 10.12 10.06 7.40
N GLU A 88 8.93 9.51 7.48
CA GLU A 88 7.65 10.03 7.01
C GLU A 88 6.74 10.24 8.23
N MET A 89 5.85 11.24 8.17
CA MET A 89 4.81 11.43 9.19
C MET A 89 3.75 10.34 9.05
N HIS A 90 3.42 9.71 10.16
CA HIS A 90 2.33 8.74 10.28
C HIS A 90 1.28 9.27 11.25
N HIS A 91 0.03 9.26 10.80
CA HIS A 91 -1.14 9.60 11.59
C HIS A 91 -1.75 8.32 12.18
N SER A 92 -1.64 8.13 13.49
CA SER A 92 -2.39 7.09 14.21
C SER A 92 -3.86 7.49 14.41
N ASP A 93 -4.11 8.79 14.53
CA ASP A 93 -5.44 9.38 14.67
C ASP A 93 -5.55 10.62 13.78
N TYR A 94 -6.28 10.50 12.67
CA TYR A 94 -6.48 11.58 11.71
C TYR A 94 -7.32 12.76 12.26
N THR A 95 -8.00 12.59 13.41
CA THR A 95 -8.70 13.71 14.07
C THR A 95 -7.75 14.68 14.77
N LYS A 96 -6.49 14.26 15.00
CA LYS A 96 -5.43 15.04 15.64
C LYS A 96 -4.32 15.33 14.61
N PRO A 97 -4.51 16.33 13.74
CA PRO A 97 -3.69 16.51 12.55
C PRO A 97 -2.20 16.73 12.83
N LEU A 98 -1.87 17.36 13.96
CA LEU A 98 -0.49 17.66 14.36
C LEU A 98 0.13 16.57 15.25
N ASN A 99 -0.68 15.62 15.73
CA ASN A 99 -0.19 14.50 16.54
C ASN A 99 0.25 13.36 15.63
N VAL A 100 1.45 13.52 15.09
CA VAL A 100 2.08 12.55 14.18
C VAL A 100 3.27 11.89 14.84
N ILE A 101 3.52 10.63 14.48
CA ILE A 101 4.80 9.97 14.76
C ILE A 101 5.63 9.91 13.48
N PHE A 102 6.94 9.86 13.62
CA PHE A 102 7.84 9.71 12.49
C PHE A 102 8.28 8.27 12.36
N LEU A 103 8.07 7.67 11.19
CA LEU A 103 8.45 6.30 10.88
C LEU A 103 9.23 6.26 9.56
N CYS A 104 10.24 5.40 9.45
CA CYS A 104 10.84 5.14 8.14
C CYS A 104 9.86 4.35 7.27
N ARG A 105 10.10 4.31 5.95
CA ARG A 105 9.20 3.68 4.98
C ARG A 105 8.81 2.24 5.33
N ILE A 106 9.74 1.47 5.88
CA ILE A 106 9.55 0.06 6.28
C ILE A 106 8.53 0.00 7.43
N HIS A 107 8.85 0.61 8.57
CA HIS A 107 7.97 0.63 9.75
C HIS A 107 6.63 1.32 9.46
N HIS A 108 6.62 2.34 8.60
CA HIS A 108 5.37 2.99 8.18
C HIS A 108 4.43 2.02 7.45
N THR A 109 4.98 1.20 6.55
CA THR A 109 4.20 0.18 5.83
C THR A 109 3.78 -0.96 6.75
N GLU A 110 4.63 -1.36 7.68
CA GLU A 110 4.30 -2.38 8.70
C GLU A 110 3.16 -1.93 9.59
N GLU A 111 3.14 -0.67 10.00
CA GLU A 111 2.05 -0.12 10.82
C GLU A 111 0.71 -0.14 10.06
N HIS A 112 0.69 0.26 8.78
CA HIS A 112 -0.50 0.13 7.94
C HIS A 112 -0.95 -1.33 7.74
N ARG A 113 -0.01 -2.29 7.72
CA ARG A 113 -0.33 -3.73 7.64
C ARG A 113 -0.95 -4.25 8.92
N LYS A 114 -0.46 -3.84 10.09
CA LYS A 114 -1.05 -4.23 11.39
C LYS A 114 -2.49 -3.70 11.52
N LEU A 115 -2.74 -2.48 11.06
CA LEU A 115 -4.03 -1.80 11.16
C LEU A 115 -5.04 -2.22 10.08
N SER A 116 -4.60 -2.83 8.98
CA SER A 116 -5.51 -3.40 7.99
C SER A 116 -5.98 -4.78 8.46
N PRO A 117 -7.25 -4.97 8.84
CA PRO A 117 -7.78 -6.31 9.02
C PRO A 117 -7.67 -7.01 7.67
N HIS A 118 -6.82 -8.03 7.62
CA HIS A 118 -6.58 -8.80 6.43
C HIS A 118 -7.91 -9.46 5.99
N LYS A 119 -8.66 -8.84 5.07
CA LYS A 119 -9.52 -9.59 4.17
C LYS A 119 -8.59 -10.29 3.20
N SER A 120 -8.12 -11.47 3.58
CA SER A 120 -7.50 -12.45 2.69
C SER A 120 -8.53 -12.89 1.65
N ASN A 121 -8.85 -12.04 0.67
CA ASN A 121 -9.53 -12.48 -0.55
C ASN A 121 -8.52 -13.22 -1.43
N ILE A 122 -8.22 -14.45 -1.01
CA ILE A 122 -7.79 -15.50 -1.92
C ILE A 122 -9.06 -15.93 -2.67
N LEU A 123 -9.03 -15.79 -4.01
CA LEU A 123 -10.02 -16.19 -5.02
C LEU A 123 -11.09 -15.15 -5.39
N ARG A 124 -10.85 -14.45 -6.50
CA ARG A 124 -11.81 -14.38 -7.61
C ARG A 124 -11.08 -14.77 -8.88
#